data_AF-A0AAP2EZU1-F1
#
_entry.id   AF-A0AAP2EZU1-F1
#
_cell.length_a   1.000
_cell.length_b   1.000
_cell.length_c   1.000
_cell.angle_alpha   90.00
_cell.angle_beta   90.00
_cell.angle_gamma   90.00
#
_symmetry.space_group_name_H-M   'P 1'
#
loop_
_entity.id
_entity.type
_entity.pdbx_description
1 polymer ?
#
loop_
_entity_poly.entity_id
_entity_poly.type
_entity_poly.pdbx_seq_one_letter_code
_entity_poly.pdbx_strand_id
1 'polypeptide(L)'
;MAMPLPKDKPKPLPSVIQKAVSSKQVLKDPPLPPEGKADTKSEYSAEFEDAWSNYPKRAGGNSKQTAFKAWNARIKSGVPVQDMIDGVKRYAAYITATGKEHTEYVQQAATFFGRSCHYENEWQIPKSGGSYGRDVNQISTPDNSIPPGFRG
;
A
#
# COMPACT_ATOMS: atom_id res chain seq x y z
N MET A 1 42.81 -36.40 11.92
CA MET A 1 42.18 -35.08 11.70
C MET A 1 40.67 -35.26 11.78
N ALA A 2 40.03 -34.49 12.67
CA ALA A 2 38.59 -34.42 12.82
C ALA A 2 38.00 -33.40 11.82
N MET A 3 36.91 -33.75 11.13
CA MET A 3 35.58 -33.12 11.24
C MET A 3 34.65 -33.63 10.11
N PRO A 4 33.45 -34.14 10.45
CA PRO A 4 32.44 -34.60 9.49
C PRO A 4 31.63 -33.43 8.90
N LEU A 5 31.43 -33.45 7.58
CA LEU A 5 30.53 -32.55 6.87
C LEU A 5 29.06 -33.02 6.98
N PRO A 6 28.09 -32.10 7.16
CA PRO A 6 26.69 -32.42 7.42
C PRO A 6 25.99 -33.00 6.19
N LYS A 7 25.28 -34.10 6.42
CA LYS A 7 24.33 -34.71 5.48
C LYS A 7 22.96 -34.09 5.74
N ASP A 8 22.42 -33.33 4.82
CA ASP A 8 20.97 -33.19 4.73
C ASP A 8 20.52 -32.98 3.28
N LYS A 9 19.63 -33.88 2.85
CA LYS A 9 19.04 -33.98 1.51
C LYS A 9 17.71 -33.21 1.50
N PRO A 10 17.23 -32.70 0.35
CA PRO A 10 15.96 -31.98 0.26
C PRO A 10 14.74 -32.90 0.15
N LYS A 11 13.67 -32.64 0.93
CA LYS A 11 12.21 -32.89 0.70
C LYS A 11 11.45 -32.94 2.05
N PRO A 12 10.10 -32.84 2.13
CA PRO A 12 9.09 -32.36 1.17
C PRO A 12 8.14 -31.29 1.78
N LEU A 13 7.23 -30.74 0.96
CA LEU A 13 6.06 -29.97 1.41
C LEU A 13 5.09 -30.86 2.22
N PRO A 14 4.53 -30.39 3.35
CA PRO A 14 3.28 -30.92 3.88
C PRO A 14 2.07 -30.19 3.28
N SER A 15 1.22 -30.99 2.64
CA SER A 15 -0.16 -30.67 2.27
C SER A 15 -1.08 -30.70 3.51
N VAL A 16 -2.19 -29.97 3.44
CA VAL A 16 -3.40 -30.05 4.30
C VAL A 16 -3.31 -29.40 5.69
N ILE A 17 -3.82 -28.17 5.79
CA ILE A 17 -4.85 -27.82 6.78
C ILE A 17 -6.00 -27.16 6.03
N GLN A 18 -7.05 -27.93 5.78
CA GLN A 18 -8.36 -27.41 5.47
C GLN A 18 -8.94 -26.79 6.75
N LYS A 19 -9.35 -25.51 6.70
CA LYS A 19 -10.45 -25.04 7.54
C LYS A 19 -11.35 -24.10 6.74
N ALA A 20 -12.44 -24.73 6.31
CA ALA A 20 -13.80 -24.21 6.14
C ALA A 20 -14.02 -22.69 6.24
N VAL A 21 -14.45 -22.15 5.09
CA VAL A 21 -15.71 -21.41 4.86
C VAL A 21 -16.18 -20.43 5.96
N SER A 22 -16.08 -19.14 5.64
CA SER A 22 -17.14 -18.11 5.71
C SER A 22 -16.46 -16.75 5.48
N SER A 23 -16.87 -15.84 4.61
CA SER A 23 -18.18 -15.64 4.02
C SER A 23 -18.06 -14.82 2.73
N LYS A 24 -18.78 -15.30 1.72
CA LYS A 24 -19.48 -14.61 0.63
C LYS A 24 -19.16 -13.13 0.33
N GLN A 25 -18.78 -12.94 -0.94
CA GLN A 25 -19.23 -11.87 -1.86
C GLN A 25 -20.45 -11.08 -1.40
N VAL A 26 -20.42 -9.73 -1.49
CA VAL A 26 -21.50 -8.93 -2.09
C VAL A 26 -20.90 -7.60 -2.58
N LEU A 27 -20.94 -7.42 -3.90
CA LEU A 27 -20.93 -6.12 -4.59
C LEU A 27 -22.15 -5.30 -4.15
N LYS A 28 -21.98 -4.02 -3.77
CA LYS A 28 -22.97 -2.92 -3.88
C LYS A 28 -22.36 -1.59 -3.39
N ASP A 29 -22.48 -0.56 -4.22
CA ASP A 29 -22.15 0.87 -4.01
C ASP A 29 -22.84 1.53 -2.79
N PRO A 30 -22.36 2.71 -2.31
CA PRO A 30 -22.33 3.12 -0.89
C PRO A 30 -23.61 3.83 -0.39
N PRO A 31 -23.79 3.97 0.95
CA PRO A 31 -23.66 5.29 1.58
C PRO A 31 -23.05 5.29 3.01
N LEU A 32 -22.62 6.49 3.44
CA LEU A 32 -21.99 6.89 4.72
C LEU A 32 -22.77 6.52 6.02
N PRO A 33 -22.23 6.87 7.20
CA PRO A 33 -21.62 6.02 8.23
C PRO A 33 -22.62 5.47 9.27
N PRO A 34 -22.20 4.61 10.21
CA PRO A 34 -22.79 4.69 11.53
C PRO A 34 -21.76 4.76 12.66
N GLU A 35 -21.87 5.83 13.45
CA GLU A 35 -21.46 5.89 14.84
C GLU A 35 -21.84 4.62 15.62
N GLY A 36 -20.93 4.19 16.48
CA GLY A 36 -21.27 3.53 17.73
C GLY A 36 -21.38 2.01 17.70
N LYS A 37 -20.26 1.35 18.00
CA LYS A 37 -20.20 0.22 18.97
C LYS A 37 -18.82 0.24 19.62
N ALA A 38 -18.75 0.68 20.88
CA ALA A 38 -17.58 0.45 21.71
C ALA A 38 -17.59 -1.04 22.10
N ASP A 39 -16.98 -1.88 21.27
CA ASP A 39 -16.81 -3.29 21.60
C ASP A 39 -15.71 -3.40 22.65
N THR A 40 -16.12 -3.77 23.85
CA THR A 40 -15.33 -3.90 25.07
C THR A 40 -14.25 -4.99 24.96
N LYS A 41 -13.20 -4.75 24.17
CA LYS A 41 -11.86 -5.38 24.27
C LYS A 41 -10.83 -4.78 23.30
N SER A 42 -10.91 -3.49 23.00
CA SER A 42 -10.02 -2.88 22.02
C SER A 42 -8.63 -2.68 22.64
N GLU A 43 -7.69 -3.60 22.39
CA GLU A 43 -6.25 -3.39 22.63
C GLU A 43 -5.70 -2.19 21.81
N TYR A 44 -6.51 -1.67 20.88
CA TYR A 44 -6.18 -0.63 19.91
C TYR A 44 -7.28 0.47 19.88
N SER A 45 -6.90 1.72 19.59
CA SER A 45 -7.88 2.82 19.41
C SER A 45 -8.76 2.58 18.18
N ALA A 46 -10.04 2.96 18.25
CA ALA A 46 -10.99 2.84 17.14
C ALA A 46 -10.50 3.54 15.87
N GLU A 47 -9.86 4.70 16.02
CA GLU A 47 -9.28 5.47 14.92
C GLU A 47 -8.14 4.71 14.23
N PHE A 48 -7.34 3.99 15.02
CA PHE A 48 -6.28 3.15 14.47
C PHE A 48 -6.84 1.92 13.76
N GLU A 49 -7.95 1.36 14.23
CA GLU A 49 -8.61 0.23 13.55
C GLU A 49 -9.21 0.65 12.20
N ASP A 50 -9.77 1.85 12.12
CA ASP A 50 -10.22 2.46 10.87
C ASP A 50 -9.04 2.63 9.89
N ALA A 51 -7.96 3.27 10.35
CA ALA A 51 -6.74 3.43 9.56
C ALA A 51 -6.17 2.06 9.11
N TRP A 52 -6.12 1.09 10.02
CA TRP A 52 -5.59 -0.25 9.73
C TRP A 52 -6.44 -1.00 8.70
N SER A 53 -7.76 -0.84 8.73
CA SER A 53 -8.67 -1.48 7.79
C SER A 53 -8.58 -0.88 6.38
N ASN A 54 -8.31 0.43 6.30
CA ASN A 54 -8.06 1.12 5.03
C ASN A 54 -6.65 0.87 4.46
N TYR A 55 -5.72 0.36 5.27
CA TYR A 55 -4.33 0.18 4.86
C TYR A 55 -4.19 -0.93 3.81
N PRO A 56 -3.49 -0.69 2.68
CA PRO A 56 -3.37 -1.67 1.61
C PRO A 56 -2.68 -2.97 2.09
N LYS A 57 -3.15 -4.11 1.58
CA LYS A 57 -2.61 -5.43 1.96
C LYS A 57 -1.23 -5.64 1.33
N ARG A 58 -0.24 -5.96 2.16
CA ARG A 58 1.13 -6.29 1.75
C ARG A 58 1.33 -7.80 1.64
N ALA A 59 2.15 -8.25 0.69
CA ALA A 59 2.78 -9.57 0.77
C ALA A 59 4.02 -9.53 1.70
N GLY A 60 3.92 -10.18 2.85
CA GLY A 60 4.96 -10.22 3.88
C GLY A 60 4.45 -9.80 5.27
N GLY A 61 5.31 -9.87 6.28
CA GLY A 61 4.91 -9.62 7.67
C GLY A 61 4.63 -8.15 7.92
N ASN A 62 3.41 -7.80 8.37
CA ASN A 62 3.01 -6.48 8.84
C ASN A 62 2.38 -6.59 10.22
N SER A 63 3.16 -6.31 11.27
CA SER A 63 2.72 -6.49 12.66
C SER A 63 1.87 -5.32 13.16
N LYS A 64 0.59 -5.55 13.43
CA LYS A 64 -0.35 -4.54 13.97
C LYS A 64 0.16 -3.88 15.27
N GLN A 65 0.79 -4.66 16.15
CA GLN A 65 1.38 -4.16 17.41
C GLN A 65 2.48 -3.12 17.21
N THR A 66 3.40 -3.33 16.27
CA THR A 66 4.50 -2.38 16.03
C THR A 66 4.00 -1.11 15.34
N ALA A 67 3.00 -1.25 14.46
CA ALA A 67 2.31 -0.11 13.87
C ALA A 67 1.57 0.73 14.93
N PHE A 68 0.87 0.09 15.86
CA PHE A 68 0.18 0.82 16.92
C PHE A 68 1.14 1.54 17.88
N LYS A 69 2.30 0.95 18.19
CA LYS A 69 3.35 1.64 18.96
C LYS A 69 3.83 2.90 18.24
N ALA A 70 4.05 2.83 16.93
CA ALA A 70 4.45 3.96 16.11
C ALA A 70 3.35 5.05 16.06
N TRP A 71 2.09 4.64 15.85
CA TRP A 71 0.91 5.51 15.90
C TRP A 71 0.78 6.28 17.22
N ASN A 72 0.86 5.57 18.36
CA ASN A 72 0.79 6.22 19.68
C ASN A 72 1.93 7.22 19.91
N ALA A 73 3.12 6.96 19.34
CA ALA A 73 4.22 7.92 19.42
C ALA A 73 3.93 9.21 18.62
N ARG A 74 3.11 9.14 17.55
CA ARG A 74 2.68 10.33 16.79
C ARG A 74 1.62 11.13 17.54
N ILE A 75 0.64 10.46 18.15
CA ILE A 75 -0.33 11.11 19.04
C ILE A 75 0.39 11.86 20.17
N LYS A 76 1.38 11.22 20.82
CA LYS A 76 2.20 11.86 21.86
C LYS A 76 3.04 13.02 21.36
N SER A 77 3.38 13.03 20.08
CA SER A 77 4.11 14.12 19.42
C SER A 77 3.21 15.29 19.03
N GLY A 78 1.89 15.19 19.21
CA GLY A 78 0.92 16.21 18.84
C GLY A 78 0.40 16.13 17.41
N VAL A 79 0.65 15.03 16.69
CA VAL A 79 0.12 14.84 15.33
C VAL A 79 -1.37 14.52 15.42
N PRO A 80 -2.25 15.24 14.69
CA PRO A 80 -3.66 14.94 14.69
C PRO A 80 -3.92 13.57 14.04
N VAL A 81 -4.83 12.82 14.66
CA VAL A 81 -5.18 11.48 14.20
C VAL A 81 -5.77 11.49 12.79
N GLN A 82 -6.54 12.52 12.46
CA GLN A 82 -7.16 12.68 11.15
C GLN A 82 -6.11 12.72 10.02
N ASP A 83 -5.02 13.47 10.18
CA ASP A 83 -3.96 13.55 9.15
C ASP A 83 -3.32 12.18 8.89
N MET A 84 -3.19 11.35 9.92
CA MET A 84 -2.68 9.99 9.75
C MET A 84 -3.67 9.11 8.99
N ILE A 85 -4.97 9.20 9.29
CA ILE A 85 -6.04 8.47 8.58
C ILE A 85 -6.09 8.91 7.11
N ASP A 86 -6.10 10.22 6.85
CA ASP A 86 -6.13 10.77 5.49
C ASP A 86 -4.86 10.42 4.70
N GLY A 87 -3.70 10.36 5.36
CA GLY A 87 -2.48 9.82 4.79
C GLY A 87 -2.63 8.36 4.35
N VAL A 88 -3.26 7.51 5.18
CA VAL A 88 -3.53 6.10 4.80
C VAL A 88 -4.47 6.02 3.60
N LYS A 89 -5.56 6.80 3.59
CA LYS A 89 -6.52 6.81 2.48
C LYS A 89 -5.85 7.21 1.16
N ARG A 90 -5.03 8.26 1.18
CA ARG A 90 -4.21 8.68 0.02
C ARG A 90 -3.26 7.58 -0.43
N TYR A 91 -2.57 6.94 0.52
CA TYR A 91 -1.66 5.85 0.21
C TYR A 91 -2.37 4.63 -0.40
N ALA A 92 -3.52 4.24 0.16
CA ALA A 92 -4.35 3.17 -0.37
C ALA A 92 -4.76 3.47 -1.81
N ALA A 93 -5.27 4.68 -2.07
CA ALA A 93 -5.64 5.11 -3.42
C ALA A 93 -4.46 5.06 -4.41
N TYR A 94 -3.26 5.48 -3.99
CA TYR A 94 -2.04 5.36 -4.79
C TYR A 94 -1.68 3.91 -5.11
N ILE A 95 -1.77 3.00 -4.13
CA ILE A 95 -1.43 1.59 -4.32
C ILE A 95 -2.45 0.89 -5.22
N THR A 96 -3.74 1.15 -5.06
CA THR A 96 -4.80 0.65 -5.94
C THR A 96 -4.62 1.19 -7.36
N ALA A 97 -4.35 2.48 -7.52
CA ALA A 97 -4.16 3.08 -8.85
C ALA A 97 -2.88 2.61 -9.57
N THR A 98 -1.82 2.31 -8.83
CA THR A 98 -0.60 1.71 -9.38
C THR A 98 -0.68 0.21 -9.58
N GLY A 99 -1.75 -0.44 -9.11
CA GLY A 99 -1.92 -1.90 -9.16
C GLY A 99 -0.87 -2.65 -8.34
N LYS A 100 -0.32 -2.03 -7.29
CA LYS A 100 0.75 -2.60 -6.44
C LYS A 100 0.20 -3.28 -5.18
N GLU A 101 -1.12 -3.48 -5.09
CA GLU A 101 -1.75 -4.21 -4.00
C GLU A 101 -1.21 -5.64 -3.91
N HIS A 102 -1.12 -6.19 -2.69
CA HIS A 102 -0.59 -7.54 -2.44
C HIS A 102 0.85 -7.77 -2.86
N THR A 103 1.62 -6.71 -3.10
CA THR A 103 3.05 -6.83 -3.40
C THR A 103 3.90 -6.61 -2.15
N GLU A 104 5.17 -7.00 -2.24
CA GLU A 104 6.19 -6.66 -1.23
C GLU A 104 6.53 -5.16 -1.20
N TYR A 105 6.11 -4.39 -2.22
CA TYR A 105 6.37 -2.96 -2.32
C TYR A 105 5.41 -2.12 -1.49
N VAL A 106 4.29 -2.69 -1.03
CA VAL A 106 3.40 -2.00 -0.07
C VAL A 106 4.16 -1.77 1.22
N GLN A 107 4.24 -0.54 1.68
CA GLN A 107 5.05 -0.15 2.83
C GLN A 107 4.51 -0.79 4.11
N GLN A 108 5.41 -1.10 5.04
CA GLN A 108 5.02 -1.60 6.36
C GLN A 108 4.33 -0.49 7.16
N ALA A 109 3.21 -0.80 7.81
CA ALA A 109 2.46 0.19 8.58
C ALA A 109 3.28 0.79 9.74
N ALA A 110 4.17 0.00 10.35
CA ALA A 110 5.07 0.50 11.39
C ALA A 110 6.08 1.54 10.89
N THR A 111 6.56 1.40 9.64
CA THR A 111 7.40 2.42 9.01
C THR A 111 6.56 3.62 8.62
N PHE A 112 5.34 3.39 8.12
CA PHE A 112 4.43 4.43 7.67
C PHE A 112 4.07 5.44 8.78
N PHE A 113 3.66 4.95 9.96
CA PHE A 113 3.41 5.77 11.15
C PHE A 113 4.66 6.05 11.99
N GLY A 114 5.83 5.61 11.52
CA GLY A 114 7.10 5.73 12.22
C GLY A 114 7.68 7.14 12.19
N ARG A 115 8.96 7.26 12.56
CA ARG A 115 9.70 8.53 12.59
C ARG A 115 9.75 9.26 11.24
N SER A 116 9.60 8.53 10.15
CA SER A 116 9.64 9.08 8.79
C SER A 116 8.32 9.73 8.36
N CYS A 117 7.24 9.61 9.15
CA CYS A 117 5.96 10.27 8.92
C CYS A 117 5.42 10.18 7.48
N HIS A 118 5.42 8.98 6.89
CA HIS A 118 5.04 8.80 5.47
C HIS A 118 3.57 9.14 5.16
N TYR A 119 2.72 9.30 6.19
CA TYR A 119 1.36 9.82 6.03
C TYR A 119 1.34 11.29 5.59
N GLU A 120 2.41 12.07 5.78
CA GLU A 120 2.51 13.46 5.31
C GLU A 120 2.73 13.54 3.79
N ASN A 121 3.27 12.48 3.18
CA ASN A 121 3.50 12.44 1.74
C ASN A 121 2.18 12.60 0.96
N GLU A 122 2.25 13.32 -0.15
CA GLU A 122 1.08 13.59 -0.99
C GLU A 122 0.50 12.33 -1.65
N TRP A 123 1.34 11.31 -1.88
CA TRP A 123 0.99 10.07 -2.60
C TRP A 123 0.25 10.35 -3.92
N GLN A 124 0.88 11.15 -4.78
CA GLN A 124 0.32 11.54 -6.07
C GLN A 124 -0.03 10.31 -6.91
N ILE A 125 -1.33 10.13 -7.14
CA ILE A 125 -1.84 9.04 -7.96
C ILE A 125 -1.38 9.31 -9.40
N PRO A 126 -0.60 8.40 -10.03
CA PRO A 126 -0.28 8.57 -11.43
C PRO A 126 -1.60 8.57 -12.18
N LYS A 127 -1.91 9.69 -12.85
CA LYS A 127 -3.10 9.78 -13.70
C LYS A 127 -2.99 8.64 -14.69
N SER A 128 -3.82 7.61 -14.50
CA SER A 128 -3.98 6.53 -15.47
C SER A 128 -4.54 7.19 -16.73
N GLY A 129 -3.64 7.54 -17.66
CA GLY A 129 -3.93 7.90 -19.05
C GLY A 129 -5.03 8.93 -19.32
N GLY A 130 -4.90 10.16 -18.82
CA GLY A 130 -5.75 11.27 -19.25
C GLY A 130 -5.05 12.62 -19.19
N SER A 131 -4.73 13.18 -20.35
CA SER A 131 -4.11 14.51 -20.58
C SER A 131 -2.60 14.63 -20.42
N TYR A 132 -1.85 13.73 -21.04
CA TYR A 132 -0.92 14.23 -22.06
C TYR A 132 -1.63 14.00 -23.40
N GLY A 133 -2.09 15.07 -24.04
CA GLY A 133 -2.46 15.06 -25.46
C GLY A 133 -1.22 14.75 -26.28
N ARG A 134 -0.79 13.49 -26.25
CA ARG A 134 0.02 12.90 -27.29
C ARG A 134 -0.91 12.02 -28.07
N ASP A 135 -1.86 12.67 -28.73
CA ASP A 135 -2.44 12.14 -29.94
C ASP A 135 -1.25 11.73 -30.80
N VAL A 136 -1.04 10.43 -31.01
CA VAL A 136 0.04 9.92 -31.87
C VAL A 136 -0.14 10.44 -33.32
N ASN A 137 -1.33 11.00 -33.62
CA ASN A 137 -1.69 11.68 -34.85
C ASN A 137 -1.45 13.22 -34.84
N GLN A 138 -0.94 13.80 -33.75
CA GLN A 138 -0.51 15.21 -33.65
C GLN A 138 1.03 15.32 -33.55
N ILE A 139 1.74 14.48 -34.29
CA ILE A 139 3.14 14.76 -34.63
C ILE A 139 3.15 16.13 -35.34
N SER A 140 3.84 17.11 -34.77
CA SER A 140 4.15 18.36 -35.45
C SER A 140 4.59 18.03 -36.87
N THR A 141 4.03 18.74 -37.86
CA THR A 141 4.42 18.63 -39.27
C THR A 141 5.95 18.52 -39.34
N PRO A 142 6.52 17.47 -39.98
CA PRO A 142 7.95 17.42 -40.17
C PRO A 142 8.36 18.67 -40.94
N ASP A 143 9.17 19.51 -40.33
CA ASP A 143 9.82 20.61 -41.03
C ASP A 143 10.75 19.97 -42.08
N ASN A 144 10.28 19.97 -43.32
CA ASN A 144 11.03 19.47 -44.47
C ASN A 144 12.12 20.45 -44.93
N SER A 145 12.50 21.42 -44.10
CA SER A 145 13.61 22.34 -44.38
C SER A 145 14.94 21.66 -44.08
N ILE A 146 15.34 20.73 -44.97
CA ILE A 146 16.69 20.14 -44.95
C ILE A 146 17.69 21.28 -45.27
N PRO A 147 18.62 21.65 -44.36
CA PRO A 147 19.59 22.69 -44.65
C PRO A 147 20.52 22.24 -45.78
N PRO A 148 20.83 23.12 -46.76
CA PRO A 148 21.77 22.79 -47.83
C PRO A 148 23.16 22.52 -47.21
N GLY A 149 23.64 21.27 -47.30
CA GLY A 149 24.95 20.87 -46.77
C GLY A 149 25.06 19.45 -46.22
N PHE A 150 23.94 18.75 -46.02
CA PHE A 150 23.93 17.38 -45.50
C PHE A 150 23.88 16.34 -46.62
N ARG A 151 24.93 16.26 -47.44
CA ARG A 151 25.15 15.15 -48.38
C ARG A 151 26.57 14.61 -48.14
N GLY A 152 26.64 13.41 -47.55
CA GLY A 152 27.85 12.58 -47.47
C GLY A 152 27.64 11.31 -48.29
#